data_AF-R7VDX7-F1
#
_entry.id   AF-R7VDX7-F1
#
_cell.length_a   1.000
_cell.length_b   1.000
_cell.length_c   1.000
_cell.angle_alpha   90.00
_cell.angle_beta   90.00
_cell.angle_gamma   90.00
#
_symmetry.space_group_name_H-M   'P 1'
#
loop_
_entity.id
_entity.type
_entity.pdbx_description
1 polymer ?
#
loop_
_entity_poly.entity_id
_entity_poly.type
_entity_poly.pdbx_seq_one_letter_code
_entity_poly.pdbx_strand_id
1 'polypeptide(L)'
;MLAPRKVKEDCELLRKEMRELQQGVQLMARLTQQQICDAISDISQHNQLLLRRYHEEMKLRKTYHNELVELRGNIRVFCRVRPPIAEDGSGQGSTCVVHPDQDDDSRLLVDFKNREQNFGFDRVFGAESTQDEVFHEVQALVTSCIDGFNVCIFAYGQTGSGKTHTMQGPSHEPGINQRALKELFIATDKQSDWRYDIRVSFLEIYNESIRDLLSDRPTTKMEVKRNAEGLLHVPGLTQIQVNCLEDVNRTFTTGLENRVTASTRMNELSSRSHALLCVEVHGVNTMTSVKTFGKLNLVDLAGSERVSKSGADGDRLKEAQNINKSLSSLGDVVHALRGNQSHVPYRNSKLTYLLQDSLGGDSKTLMIVHVSPAQKNVGESIASLHFGQRVHSVQLGQATRNAVSEGSHEMAEDSPANSGRPKSRAARKK
;
A
#
# COMPACT_ATOMS: atom_id res chain seq x y z
N MET A 1 27.10 -51.41 84.10
CA MET A 1 27.22 -49.99 83.68
C MET A 1 27.99 -49.88 82.35
N LEU A 2 27.39 -50.28 81.21
CA LEU A 2 28.04 -50.25 79.88
C LEU A 2 27.46 -49.17 78.93
N ALA A 3 26.46 -48.41 79.37
CA ALA A 3 25.73 -47.43 78.55
C ALA A 3 26.51 -46.17 78.11
N PRO A 4 27.42 -45.56 78.91
CA PRO A 4 28.00 -44.26 78.55
C PRO A 4 29.06 -44.29 77.43
N ARG A 5 29.81 -45.40 77.30
CA ARG A 5 30.85 -45.55 76.26
C ARG A 5 30.25 -45.71 74.87
N LYS A 6 29.23 -46.56 74.76
CA LYS A 6 28.53 -46.85 73.50
C LYS A 6 27.86 -45.60 72.92
N VAL A 7 27.21 -44.81 73.78
CA VAL A 7 26.59 -43.52 73.39
C VAL A 7 27.63 -42.50 72.89
N LYS A 8 28.86 -42.53 73.43
CA LYS A 8 29.93 -41.62 73.03
C LYS A 8 30.52 -42.01 71.67
N GLU A 9 30.72 -43.31 71.45
CA GLU A 9 31.11 -43.87 70.15
C GLU A 9 30.05 -43.60 69.08
N ASP A 10 28.77 -43.80 69.40
CA ASP A 10 27.64 -43.50 68.49
C ASP A 10 27.57 -41.99 68.17
N CYS A 11 27.78 -41.11 69.15
CA CYS A 11 27.87 -39.65 68.92
C CYS A 11 29.04 -39.24 68.02
N GLU A 12 30.20 -39.90 68.16
CA GLU A 12 31.37 -39.65 67.32
C GLU A 12 31.15 -40.14 65.88
N LEU A 13 30.47 -41.29 65.72
CA LEU A 13 30.07 -41.84 64.44
C LEU A 13 29.07 -40.92 63.73
N LEU A 14 28.00 -40.49 64.42
CA LEU A 14 27.03 -39.54 63.88
C LEU A 14 27.67 -38.21 63.47
N ARG A 15 28.62 -37.68 64.25
CA ARG A 15 29.36 -36.45 63.87
C ARG A 15 30.23 -36.66 62.63
N LYS A 16 30.76 -37.86 62.43
CA LYS A 16 31.53 -38.20 61.23
C LYS A 16 30.60 -38.28 60.02
N GLU A 17 29.50 -39.01 60.12
CA GLU A 17 28.48 -39.11 59.07
C GLU A 17 27.88 -37.75 58.71
N MET A 18 27.60 -36.90 59.71
CA MET A 18 27.06 -35.56 59.46
C MET A 18 28.06 -34.67 58.69
N ARG A 19 29.37 -34.79 58.98
CA ARG A 19 30.42 -34.07 58.23
C ARG A 19 30.56 -34.58 56.80
N GLU A 20 30.50 -35.89 56.60
CA GLU A 20 30.54 -36.51 55.27
C GLU A 20 29.32 -36.12 54.44
N LEU A 21 28.13 -36.12 55.04
CA LEU A 21 26.90 -35.65 54.39
C LEU A 21 26.99 -34.16 54.03
N GLN A 22 27.51 -33.32 54.93
CA GLN A 22 27.65 -31.88 54.70
C GLN A 22 28.65 -31.59 53.57
N GLN A 23 29.75 -32.33 53.48
CA GLN A 23 30.69 -32.27 52.36
C GLN A 23 30.07 -32.77 51.05
N GLY A 24 29.30 -33.88 51.10
CA GLY A 24 28.58 -34.42 49.95
C GLY A 24 27.55 -33.44 49.39
N VAL A 25 26.77 -32.78 50.25
CA VAL A 25 25.80 -31.74 49.85
C VAL A 25 26.51 -30.54 49.21
N GLN A 26 27.65 -30.09 49.77
CA GLN A 26 28.44 -29.00 49.19
C GLN A 26 29.05 -29.34 47.82
N LEU A 27 29.46 -30.60 47.63
CA LEU A 27 29.98 -31.07 46.35
C LEU A 27 28.86 -31.15 45.31
N MET A 28 27.71 -31.75 45.67
CA MET A 28 26.54 -31.82 44.81
C MET A 28 26.05 -30.43 44.42
N ALA A 29 25.95 -29.49 45.36
CA ALA A 29 25.57 -28.11 45.07
C ALA A 29 26.50 -27.43 44.05
N ARG A 30 27.82 -27.64 44.17
CA ARG A 30 28.80 -27.12 43.20
C ARG A 30 28.65 -27.73 41.81
N LEU A 31 28.48 -29.05 41.73
CA LEU A 31 28.26 -29.76 40.46
C LEU A 31 26.98 -29.30 39.78
N THR A 32 25.87 -29.22 40.52
CA THR A 32 24.59 -28.72 40.00
C THR A 32 24.70 -27.27 39.55
N GLN A 33 25.40 -26.41 40.31
CA GLN A 33 25.62 -25.02 39.92
C GLN A 33 26.40 -24.92 38.61
N GLN A 34 27.45 -25.73 38.45
CA GLN A 34 28.23 -25.78 37.22
C GLN A 34 27.38 -26.26 36.03
N GLN A 35 26.62 -27.34 36.20
CA GLN A 35 25.71 -27.85 35.15
C GLN A 35 24.66 -26.81 34.75
N ILE A 36 24.12 -26.04 35.70
CA ILE A 36 23.18 -24.95 35.41
C ILE A 36 23.88 -23.83 34.62
N CYS A 37 25.09 -23.43 35.02
CA CYS A 37 25.86 -22.40 34.32
C CYS A 37 26.18 -22.81 32.88
N ASP A 38 26.61 -24.05 32.67
CA ASP A 38 26.92 -24.58 31.35
C ASP A 38 25.65 -24.62 30.47
N ALA A 39 24.53 -25.12 31.02
CA ALA A 39 23.25 -25.12 30.31
C ALA A 39 22.74 -23.72 29.96
N ILE A 40 22.90 -22.73 30.84
CA ILE A 40 22.54 -21.33 30.56
C ILE A 40 23.43 -20.75 29.46
N SER A 41 24.73 -21.05 29.49
CA SER A 41 25.67 -20.61 28.45
C SER A 41 25.31 -21.18 27.08
N ASP A 42 25.00 -22.48 27.03
CA ASP A 42 24.58 -23.15 25.80
C ASP A 42 23.26 -22.59 25.26
N ILE A 43 22.26 -22.39 26.12
CA ILE A 43 20.98 -21.76 25.75
C ILE A 43 21.22 -20.34 25.23
N SER A 44 22.09 -19.56 25.89
CA SER A 44 22.42 -18.19 25.47
C SER A 44 23.07 -18.16 24.08
N GLN A 45 24.06 -19.03 23.82
CA GLN A 45 24.66 -19.15 22.48
C GLN A 45 23.64 -19.60 21.43
N HIS A 46 22.79 -20.57 21.77
CA HIS A 46 21.77 -21.06 20.85
C HIS A 46 20.74 -19.97 20.51
N ASN A 47 20.30 -19.20 21.50
CA ASN A 47 19.40 -18.07 21.29
C ASN A 47 20.03 -16.98 20.43
N GLN A 48 21.31 -16.66 20.61
CA GLN A 48 22.02 -15.72 19.75
C GLN A 48 22.09 -16.20 18.29
N LEU A 49 22.34 -17.50 18.08
CA LEU A 49 22.34 -18.10 16.75
C LEU A 49 20.94 -18.07 16.11
N LEU A 50 19.90 -18.40 16.88
CA LEU A 50 18.50 -18.34 16.43
C LEU A 50 18.12 -16.91 16.02
N LEU A 51 18.46 -15.90 16.82
CA LEU A 51 18.21 -14.50 16.49
C LEU A 51 18.91 -14.07 15.18
N ARG A 52 20.18 -14.48 14.98
CA ARG A 52 20.88 -14.21 13.71
C ARG A 52 20.18 -14.86 12.51
N ARG A 53 19.83 -16.14 12.61
CA ARG A 53 19.11 -16.86 11.55
C ARG A 53 17.73 -16.25 11.27
N TYR A 54 17.02 -15.83 12.31
CA TYR A 54 15.74 -15.14 12.17
C TYR A 54 15.89 -13.81 11.41
N HIS A 55 16.92 -13.01 11.72
CA HIS A 55 17.19 -11.78 10.98
C HIS A 55 17.56 -12.04 9.51
N GLU A 56 18.36 -13.07 9.23
CA GLU A 56 18.69 -13.49 7.85
C GLU A 56 17.45 -13.95 7.09
N GLU A 57 16.59 -14.77 7.71
CA GLU A 57 15.32 -15.21 7.11
C GLU A 57 14.40 -14.03 6.82
N MET A 58 14.23 -13.11 7.78
CA MET A 58 13.42 -11.90 7.59
C MET A 58 13.95 -11.04 6.45
N LYS A 59 15.27 -10.93 6.29
CA LYS A 59 15.89 -10.21 5.16
C LYS A 59 15.63 -10.92 3.83
N LEU A 60 15.79 -12.25 3.78
CA LEU A 60 15.53 -13.05 2.58
C LEU A 60 14.05 -12.98 2.18
N ARG A 61 13.13 -13.15 3.12
CA ARG A 61 11.69 -13.05 2.90
C ARG A 61 11.30 -11.70 2.30
N LYS A 62 11.84 -10.60 2.83
CA LYS A 62 11.63 -9.26 2.26
C LYS A 62 12.17 -9.15 0.84
N THR A 63 13.33 -9.73 0.57
CA THR A 63 13.95 -9.73 -0.76
C THR A 63 13.07 -10.48 -1.76
N TYR A 64 12.69 -11.72 -1.45
CA TYR A 64 11.84 -12.54 -2.33
C TYR A 64 10.44 -11.96 -2.51
N HIS A 65 9.85 -11.34 -1.47
CA HIS A 65 8.56 -10.66 -1.61
C HIS A 65 8.63 -9.52 -2.62
N ASN A 66 9.71 -8.74 -2.60
CA ASN A 66 9.89 -7.65 -3.56
C ASN A 66 10.15 -8.17 -4.97
N GLU A 67 11.05 -9.15 -5.14
CA GLU A 67 11.32 -9.77 -6.44
C GLU A 67 10.03 -10.35 -7.06
N LEU A 68 9.18 -11.02 -6.27
CA LEU A 68 7.91 -11.56 -6.76
C LEU A 68 6.95 -10.45 -7.22
N VAL A 69 6.91 -9.33 -6.51
CA VAL A 69 6.07 -8.19 -6.91
C VAL A 69 6.64 -7.50 -8.14
N GLU A 70 7.97 -7.37 -8.25
CA GLU A 70 8.66 -6.79 -9.40
C GLU A 70 8.51 -7.62 -10.66
N LEU A 71 8.60 -8.96 -10.55
CA LEU A 71 8.36 -9.88 -11.67
C LEU A 71 6.94 -9.77 -12.22
N ARG A 72 5.97 -9.33 -11.41
CA ARG A 72 4.60 -9.04 -11.84
C ARG A 72 4.44 -7.64 -12.46
N GLY A 73 5.48 -6.83 -12.49
CA GLY A 73 5.47 -5.47 -13.02
C GLY A 73 5.06 -4.40 -11.99
N ASN A 74 5.63 -3.20 -12.13
CA ASN A 74 5.39 -2.08 -11.22
C ASN A 74 4.02 -1.42 -11.39
N ILE A 75 3.37 -1.64 -12.54
CA ILE A 75 1.97 -1.29 -12.76
C ILE A 75 1.22 -2.58 -13.07
N ARG A 76 0.30 -2.95 -12.19
CA ARG A 76 -0.68 -4.00 -12.41
C ARG A 76 -2.04 -3.40 -12.69
N VAL A 77 -2.85 -4.10 -13.46
CA VAL A 77 -4.22 -3.73 -13.79
C VAL A 77 -5.14 -4.91 -13.55
N PHE A 78 -6.08 -4.75 -12.62
CA PHE A 78 -7.19 -5.67 -12.43
C PHE A 78 -8.44 -5.15 -13.15
N CYS A 79 -9.33 -6.05 -13.52
CA CYS A 79 -10.68 -5.72 -13.94
C CYS A 79 -11.68 -6.32 -12.96
N ARG A 80 -12.71 -5.58 -12.57
CA ARG A 80 -13.81 -6.05 -11.74
C ARG A 80 -15.15 -5.75 -12.41
N VAL A 81 -15.89 -6.80 -12.69
CA VAL A 81 -17.27 -6.74 -13.19
C VAL A 81 -18.20 -6.73 -11.99
N ARG A 82 -19.02 -5.68 -11.82
CA ARG A 82 -20.02 -5.69 -10.74
C ARG A 82 -21.21 -6.60 -11.08
N PRO A 83 -21.98 -7.08 -10.08
CA PRO A 83 -23.28 -7.68 -10.33
C PRO A 83 -24.24 -6.75 -11.09
N PRO A 84 -25.22 -7.29 -11.82
CA PRO A 84 -26.36 -6.52 -12.32
C PRO A 84 -27.12 -5.88 -11.16
N ILE A 85 -27.55 -4.62 -11.33
CA ILE A 85 -28.27 -3.86 -10.30
C ILE A 85 -29.63 -3.38 -10.82
N ALA A 86 -30.54 -3.03 -9.92
CA ALA A 86 -31.88 -2.56 -10.30
C ALA A 86 -31.82 -1.31 -11.19
N GLU A 87 -30.84 -0.43 -10.95
CA GLU A 87 -30.59 0.77 -11.73
C GLU A 87 -30.15 0.47 -13.16
N ASP A 88 -29.80 -0.79 -13.50
CA ASP A 88 -29.56 -1.21 -14.88
C ASP A 88 -30.86 -1.22 -15.71
N GLY A 89 -32.02 -1.22 -15.07
CA GLY A 89 -33.33 -1.22 -15.69
C GLY A 89 -33.78 -2.62 -16.11
N SER A 90 -34.74 -2.69 -17.02
CA SER A 90 -35.30 -3.93 -17.53
C SER A 90 -35.25 -4.01 -19.06
N GLY A 91 -35.41 -5.22 -19.59
CA GLY A 91 -35.41 -5.48 -21.04
C GLY A 91 -34.00 -5.62 -21.64
N GLN A 92 -33.87 -5.34 -22.93
CA GLN A 92 -32.60 -5.53 -23.66
C GLN A 92 -31.45 -4.64 -23.15
N GLY A 93 -31.74 -3.51 -22.48
CA GLY A 93 -30.70 -2.61 -21.95
C GLY A 93 -29.98 -3.15 -20.71
N SER A 94 -30.59 -4.09 -19.99
CA SER A 94 -30.07 -4.69 -18.75
C SER A 94 -29.42 -6.05 -18.98
N THR A 95 -29.38 -6.56 -20.23
CA THR A 95 -28.72 -7.83 -20.53
C THR A 95 -27.23 -7.75 -20.22
N CYS A 96 -26.69 -8.78 -19.58
CA CYS A 96 -25.26 -8.90 -19.36
C CYS A 96 -24.56 -9.19 -20.69
N VAL A 97 -23.58 -8.38 -21.03
CA VAL A 97 -22.77 -8.51 -22.25
C VAL A 97 -21.27 -8.46 -21.95
N VAL A 98 -20.91 -8.58 -20.68
CA VAL A 98 -19.53 -8.61 -20.19
C VAL A 98 -19.38 -9.88 -19.38
N HIS A 99 -18.50 -10.76 -19.81
CA HIS A 99 -18.37 -12.12 -19.31
C HIS A 99 -16.90 -12.39 -18.98
N PRO A 100 -16.53 -12.52 -17.69
CA PRO A 100 -15.26 -13.12 -17.32
C PRO A 100 -15.13 -14.51 -17.93
N ASP A 101 -13.93 -14.85 -18.37
CA ASP A 101 -13.64 -16.21 -18.83
C ASP A 101 -13.67 -17.18 -17.63
N GLN A 102 -14.21 -18.38 -17.83
CA GLN A 102 -14.37 -19.38 -16.75
C GLN A 102 -13.08 -20.16 -16.49
N ASP A 103 -12.24 -20.31 -17.52
CA ASP A 103 -11.01 -21.09 -17.46
C ASP A 103 -9.77 -20.20 -17.31
N ASP A 104 -9.89 -18.91 -17.65
CA ASP A 104 -8.79 -17.95 -17.59
C ASP A 104 -9.16 -16.68 -16.80
N ASP A 105 -8.73 -16.63 -15.54
CA ASP A 105 -8.97 -15.50 -14.65
C ASP A 105 -8.25 -14.19 -15.04
N SER A 106 -7.52 -14.18 -16.15
CA SER A 106 -6.91 -12.98 -16.74
C SER A 106 -7.75 -12.37 -17.87
N ARG A 107 -8.85 -13.01 -18.28
CA ARG A 107 -9.59 -12.66 -19.51
C ARG A 107 -11.04 -12.25 -19.29
N LEU A 108 -11.47 -11.34 -20.15
CA LEU A 108 -12.82 -10.78 -20.19
C LEU A 108 -13.31 -10.71 -21.63
N LEU A 109 -14.51 -11.24 -21.87
CA LEU A 109 -15.23 -11.18 -23.15
C LEU A 109 -16.32 -10.11 -23.08
N VAL A 110 -16.46 -9.32 -24.15
CA VAL A 110 -17.49 -8.27 -24.25
C VAL A 110 -18.22 -8.38 -25.58
N ASP A 111 -19.53 -8.61 -25.52
CA ASP A 111 -20.40 -8.63 -26.68
C ASP A 111 -20.85 -7.21 -27.05
N PHE A 112 -20.43 -6.74 -28.22
CA PHE A 112 -20.80 -5.42 -28.70
C PHE A 112 -20.97 -5.37 -30.21
N LYS A 113 -22.15 -4.90 -30.66
CA LYS A 113 -22.51 -4.78 -32.09
C LYS A 113 -22.29 -6.09 -32.86
N ASN A 114 -22.75 -7.21 -32.30
CA ASN A 114 -22.62 -8.57 -32.86
C ASN A 114 -21.15 -9.01 -33.08
N ARG A 115 -20.23 -8.48 -32.27
CA ARG A 115 -18.84 -8.91 -32.23
C ARG A 115 -18.44 -9.12 -30.78
N GLU A 116 -17.79 -10.24 -30.53
CA GLU A 116 -17.13 -10.51 -29.25
C GLU A 116 -15.75 -9.83 -29.27
N GLN A 117 -15.43 -9.10 -28.20
CA GLN A 117 -14.14 -8.47 -28.00
C GLN A 117 -13.47 -9.06 -26.76
N ASN A 118 -12.18 -9.35 -26.85
CA ASN A 118 -11.40 -9.93 -25.77
C ASN A 118 -10.47 -8.90 -25.12
N PHE A 119 -10.45 -8.88 -23.79
CA PHE A 119 -9.58 -8.03 -23.00
C PHE A 119 -8.83 -8.88 -21.97
N GLY A 120 -7.50 -8.68 -21.90
CA GLY A 120 -6.62 -9.32 -20.91
C GLY A 120 -6.11 -8.33 -19.87
N PHE A 121 -6.01 -8.78 -18.63
CA PHE A 121 -5.55 -8.04 -17.44
C PHE A 121 -4.75 -8.96 -16.51
N ASP A 122 -4.10 -8.42 -15.48
CA ASP A 122 -3.40 -9.26 -14.48
C ASP A 122 -4.35 -10.16 -13.67
N ARG A 123 -5.61 -9.71 -13.53
CA ARG A 123 -6.70 -10.45 -12.87
C ARG A 123 -8.05 -9.88 -13.27
N VAL A 124 -9.03 -10.75 -13.46
CA VAL A 124 -10.43 -10.42 -13.73
C VAL A 124 -11.31 -11.02 -12.64
N PHE A 125 -12.09 -10.16 -11.98
CA PHE A 125 -13.05 -10.53 -10.96
C PHE A 125 -14.47 -10.46 -11.54
N GLY A 126 -15.22 -11.54 -11.37
CA GLY A 126 -16.60 -11.63 -11.81
C GLY A 126 -17.59 -11.02 -10.82
N ALA A 127 -18.88 -11.09 -11.18
CA ALA A 127 -19.97 -10.56 -10.35
C ALA A 127 -20.02 -11.20 -8.96
N GLU A 128 -19.70 -12.49 -8.86
CA GLU A 128 -19.71 -13.24 -7.60
C GLU A 128 -18.49 -12.96 -6.71
N SER A 129 -17.48 -12.23 -7.22
CA SER A 129 -16.24 -12.00 -6.49
C SER A 129 -16.43 -11.05 -5.29
N THR A 130 -16.14 -11.57 -4.11
CA THR A 130 -16.37 -10.87 -2.84
C THR A 130 -15.33 -9.79 -2.56
N GLN A 131 -15.59 -8.91 -1.59
CA GLN A 131 -14.60 -7.91 -1.15
C GLN A 131 -13.35 -8.57 -0.56
N ASP A 132 -13.50 -9.75 0.04
CA ASP A 132 -12.41 -10.50 0.65
C ASP A 132 -11.47 -11.07 -0.41
N GLU A 133 -12.02 -11.72 -1.43
CA GLU A 133 -11.27 -12.27 -2.56
C GLU A 133 -10.48 -11.18 -3.31
N VAL A 134 -11.12 -10.03 -3.56
CA VAL A 134 -10.44 -8.89 -4.19
C VAL A 134 -9.31 -8.37 -3.29
N PHE A 135 -9.54 -8.26 -1.98
CA PHE A 135 -8.52 -7.78 -1.06
C PHE A 135 -7.35 -8.76 -0.92
N HIS A 136 -7.59 -10.06 -0.99
CA HIS A 136 -6.55 -11.08 -0.92
C HIS A 136 -5.44 -10.87 -1.97
N GLU A 137 -5.81 -10.51 -3.20
CA GLU A 137 -4.87 -10.16 -4.28
C GLU A 137 -4.11 -8.84 -4.08
N VAL A 138 -4.66 -7.96 -3.24
CA VAL A 138 -4.14 -6.61 -2.96
C VAL A 138 -3.27 -6.59 -1.69
N GLN A 139 -3.46 -7.55 -0.79
CA GLN A 139 -2.85 -7.63 0.55
C GLN A 139 -1.32 -7.49 0.50
N ALA A 140 -0.67 -8.20 -0.44
CA ALA A 140 0.79 -8.18 -0.63
C ALA A 140 1.35 -6.79 -1.02
N LEU A 141 0.55 -5.99 -1.73
CA LEU A 141 0.92 -4.62 -2.07
C LEU A 141 0.86 -3.74 -0.82
N VAL A 142 -0.21 -3.87 -0.02
CA VAL A 142 -0.37 -3.10 1.22
C VAL A 142 0.79 -3.34 2.17
N THR A 143 1.20 -4.60 2.38
CA THR A 143 2.33 -4.93 3.26
C THR A 143 3.67 -4.40 2.76
N SER A 144 3.83 -4.14 1.46
CA SER A 144 5.05 -3.50 0.92
C SER A 144 5.30 -2.11 1.50
N CYS A 145 4.26 -1.40 1.97
CA CYS A 145 4.42 -0.09 2.61
C CYS A 145 5.24 -0.18 3.90
N ILE A 146 5.09 -1.27 4.66
CA ILE A 146 5.81 -1.50 5.92
C ILE A 146 7.32 -1.62 5.65
N ASP A 147 7.69 -2.18 4.50
CA ASP A 147 9.08 -2.34 4.09
C ASP A 147 9.73 -1.06 3.51
N GLY A 148 8.95 0.03 3.38
CA GLY A 148 9.42 1.33 2.93
C GLY A 148 9.20 1.61 1.44
N PHE A 149 8.24 0.93 0.81
CA PHE A 149 7.85 1.19 -0.59
C PHE A 149 6.67 2.16 -0.67
N ASN A 150 6.62 2.91 -1.76
CA ASN A 150 5.41 3.63 -2.14
C ASN A 150 4.46 2.68 -2.87
N VAL A 151 3.18 2.77 -2.54
CA VAL A 151 2.13 1.94 -3.11
C VAL A 151 0.96 2.83 -3.47
N CYS A 152 0.38 2.60 -4.64
CA CYS A 152 -0.82 3.30 -5.07
C CYS A 152 -1.84 2.31 -5.62
N ILE A 153 -3.04 2.32 -5.05
CA ILE A 153 -4.16 1.52 -5.53
C ILE A 153 -5.27 2.49 -5.90
N PHE A 154 -5.71 2.46 -7.16
CA PHE A 154 -6.77 3.35 -7.62
C PHE A 154 -7.85 2.64 -8.41
N ALA A 155 -9.11 2.99 -8.11
CA ALA A 155 -10.29 2.52 -8.80
C ALA A 155 -10.67 3.47 -9.94
N TYR A 156 -10.96 2.92 -11.11
CA TYR A 156 -11.28 3.68 -12.33
C TYR A 156 -12.44 3.04 -13.08
N GLY A 157 -13.36 3.85 -13.60
CA GLY A 157 -14.52 3.38 -14.33
C GLY A 157 -15.65 4.40 -14.31
N GLN A 158 -16.72 4.15 -15.04
CA GLN A 158 -17.88 5.06 -15.05
C GLN A 158 -18.58 5.15 -13.67
N THR A 159 -19.39 6.17 -13.47
CA THR A 159 -20.30 6.22 -12.32
C THR A 159 -21.21 4.99 -12.30
N GLY A 160 -21.39 4.44 -11.09
CA GLY A 160 -22.18 3.23 -10.88
C GLY A 160 -21.52 1.92 -11.28
N SER A 161 -20.24 1.89 -11.69
CA SER A 161 -19.56 0.62 -12.03
C SER A 161 -18.97 -0.16 -10.85
N GLY A 162 -18.98 0.40 -9.63
CA GLY A 162 -18.52 -0.29 -8.42
C GLY A 162 -17.18 0.18 -7.83
N LYS A 163 -16.65 1.35 -8.26
CA LYS A 163 -15.43 1.97 -7.72
C LYS A 163 -15.48 2.14 -6.20
N THR A 164 -16.42 2.95 -5.72
CA THR A 164 -16.63 3.22 -4.29
C THR A 164 -17.01 1.96 -3.52
N HIS A 165 -17.76 1.03 -4.12
CA HIS A 165 -18.02 -0.28 -3.51
C HIS A 165 -16.70 -1.02 -3.25
N THR A 166 -15.79 -1.06 -4.20
CA THR A 166 -14.49 -1.74 -4.03
C THR A 166 -13.57 -1.03 -3.03
N MET A 167 -13.48 0.29 -3.08
CA MET A 167 -12.56 1.05 -2.22
C MET A 167 -13.10 1.18 -0.80
N GLN A 168 -14.38 1.52 -0.63
CA GLN A 168 -15.00 1.76 0.67
C GLN A 168 -15.81 0.57 1.17
N GLY A 169 -16.68 0.03 0.33
CA GLY A 169 -17.63 -1.03 0.68
C GLY A 169 -18.73 -0.58 1.66
N PRO A 170 -19.80 -1.37 1.80
CA PRO A 170 -20.79 -1.17 2.86
C PRO A 170 -20.20 -1.53 4.24
N SER A 171 -20.81 -1.02 5.32
CA SER A 171 -20.30 -1.23 6.69
C SER A 171 -20.20 -2.71 7.11
N HIS A 172 -21.02 -3.59 6.54
CA HIS A 172 -20.99 -5.03 6.82
C HIS A 172 -20.01 -5.80 5.94
N GLU A 173 -19.56 -5.23 4.82
CA GLU A 173 -18.61 -5.83 3.90
C GLU A 173 -17.58 -4.78 3.43
N PRO A 174 -16.63 -4.41 4.31
CA PRO A 174 -15.72 -3.30 4.06
C PRO A 174 -14.85 -3.54 2.82
N GLY A 175 -14.54 -2.46 2.12
CA GLY A 175 -13.67 -2.46 0.93
C GLY A 175 -12.19 -2.38 1.27
N ILE A 176 -11.38 -2.06 0.23
CA ILE A 176 -9.92 -2.00 0.31
C ILE A 176 -9.43 -1.01 1.38
N ASN A 177 -10.07 0.14 1.57
CA ASN A 177 -9.62 1.20 2.48
C ASN A 177 -9.48 0.71 3.93
N GLN A 178 -10.56 0.14 4.48
CA GLN A 178 -10.54 -0.37 5.86
C GLN A 178 -9.74 -1.65 5.99
N ARG A 179 -9.82 -2.55 5.00
CA ARG A 179 -9.07 -3.82 4.99
C ARG A 179 -7.56 -3.59 4.93
N ALA A 180 -7.10 -2.63 4.14
CA ALA A 180 -5.68 -2.28 4.02
C ALA A 180 -5.13 -1.75 5.35
N LEU A 181 -5.84 -0.83 6.00
CA LEU A 181 -5.42 -0.32 7.30
C LEU A 181 -5.42 -1.42 8.36
N LYS A 182 -6.44 -2.30 8.39
CA LYS A 182 -6.48 -3.47 9.27
C LYS A 182 -5.26 -4.38 9.05
N GLU A 183 -4.93 -4.66 7.80
CA GLU A 183 -3.77 -5.48 7.46
C GLU A 183 -2.45 -4.83 7.89
N LEU A 184 -2.31 -3.51 7.72
CA LEU A 184 -1.12 -2.79 8.19
C LEU A 184 -0.92 -3.00 9.69
N PHE A 185 -1.96 -2.83 10.52
CA PHE A 185 -1.87 -3.06 11.96
C PHE A 185 -1.52 -4.53 12.30
N ILE A 186 -2.19 -5.49 11.65
CA ILE A 186 -1.87 -6.92 11.85
C ILE A 186 -0.42 -7.22 11.49
N ALA A 187 0.10 -6.62 10.43
CA ALA A 187 1.46 -6.86 9.96
C ALA A 187 2.51 -6.13 10.79
N THR A 188 2.22 -4.93 11.30
CA THR A 188 3.12 -4.21 12.23
C THR A 188 3.19 -4.88 13.59
N ASP A 189 2.08 -5.40 14.12
CA ASP A 189 2.02 -6.09 15.41
C ASP A 189 2.86 -7.37 15.44
N LYS A 190 3.09 -7.99 14.27
CA LYS A 190 3.94 -9.17 14.12
C LYS A 190 5.44 -8.87 14.15
N GLN A 191 5.86 -7.60 14.09
CA GLN A 191 7.27 -7.20 14.04
C GLN A 191 7.71 -6.55 15.37
N SER A 192 8.02 -7.36 16.38
CA SER A 192 8.39 -6.92 17.73
C SER A 192 9.59 -5.97 17.79
N ASP A 193 10.51 -6.09 16.83
CA ASP A 193 11.75 -5.32 16.79
C ASP A 193 11.59 -3.97 16.09
N TRP A 194 10.36 -3.61 15.70
CA TRP A 194 10.05 -2.37 15.01
C TRP A 194 9.02 -1.56 15.79
N ARG A 195 9.20 -0.24 15.79
CA ARG A 195 8.19 0.73 16.21
C ARG A 195 7.68 1.45 14.99
N TYR A 196 6.35 1.52 14.87
CA TYR A 196 5.69 2.15 13.74
C TYR A 196 4.92 3.39 14.18
N ASP A 197 5.00 4.46 13.38
CA ASP A 197 4.14 5.63 13.43
C ASP A 197 3.31 5.67 12.13
N ILE A 198 2.00 5.42 12.25
CA ILE A 198 1.08 5.37 11.12
C ILE A 198 0.23 6.64 11.14
N ARG A 199 0.28 7.40 10.05
CA ARG A 199 -0.46 8.65 9.88
C ARG A 199 -1.40 8.56 8.70
N VAL A 200 -2.62 9.05 8.88
CA VAL A 200 -3.67 9.02 7.88
C VAL A 200 -4.08 10.44 7.52
N SER A 201 -4.18 10.71 6.22
CA SER A 201 -4.80 11.89 5.66
C SER A 201 -5.89 11.49 4.68
N PHE A 202 -6.95 12.29 4.59
CA PHE A 202 -8.04 12.05 3.65
C PHE A 202 -8.39 13.36 2.96
N LEU A 203 -8.34 13.37 1.63
CA LEU A 203 -8.64 14.56 0.83
C LEU A 203 -9.58 14.23 -0.33
N GLU A 204 -10.28 15.26 -0.79
CA GLU A 204 -11.00 15.25 -2.07
C GLU A 204 -10.38 16.26 -3.05
N ILE A 205 -10.32 15.86 -4.32
CA ILE A 205 -10.04 16.76 -5.44
C ILE A 205 -11.34 16.95 -6.20
N TYR A 206 -11.91 18.16 -6.10
CA TYR A 206 -13.10 18.56 -6.83
C TYR A 206 -12.81 19.86 -7.57
N ASN A 207 -13.10 19.89 -8.87
CA ASN A 207 -12.93 21.08 -9.70
C ASN A 207 -11.50 21.69 -9.63
N GLU A 208 -10.46 20.84 -9.68
CA GLU A 208 -9.05 21.22 -9.48
C GLU A 208 -8.77 21.97 -8.15
N SER A 209 -9.64 21.83 -7.15
CA SER A 209 -9.43 22.28 -5.78
C SER A 209 -9.22 21.08 -4.87
N ILE A 210 -8.27 21.19 -3.95
CA ILE A 210 -8.03 20.17 -2.92
C ILE A 210 -8.77 20.63 -1.67
N ARG A 211 -9.53 19.71 -1.08
CA ARG A 211 -10.15 19.90 0.22
C ARG A 211 -9.74 18.78 1.14
N ASP A 212 -9.42 19.16 2.37
CA ASP A 212 -9.19 18.25 3.48
C ASP A 212 -10.51 17.73 4.03
N LEU A 213 -10.67 16.41 4.07
CA LEU A 213 -11.86 15.74 4.60
C LEU A 213 -11.76 15.46 6.11
N LEU A 214 -10.60 15.65 6.73
CA LEU A 214 -10.38 15.41 8.16
C LEU A 214 -10.31 16.70 8.98
N SER A 215 -10.39 17.87 8.33
CA SER A 215 -10.35 19.17 9.00
C SER A 215 -11.74 19.77 9.18
N ASP A 216 -12.02 20.26 10.38
CA ASP A 216 -13.19 21.10 10.67
C ASP A 216 -12.97 22.57 10.28
N ARG A 217 -11.74 22.92 9.86
CA ARG A 217 -11.37 24.30 9.53
C ARG A 217 -11.87 24.71 8.15
N PRO A 218 -12.18 26.00 7.94
CA PRO A 218 -12.52 26.50 6.62
C PRO A 218 -11.40 26.18 5.63
N THR A 219 -11.79 25.72 4.45
CA THR A 219 -10.87 25.20 3.43
C THR A 219 -9.96 26.33 2.96
N THR A 220 -8.69 26.27 3.34
CA THR A 220 -7.66 27.11 2.73
C THR A 220 -7.28 26.55 1.37
N LYS A 221 -6.81 27.39 0.45
CA LYS A 221 -6.38 26.93 -0.87
C LYS A 221 -5.17 26.01 -0.72
N MET A 222 -5.37 24.72 -0.92
CA MET A 222 -4.33 23.70 -0.86
C MET A 222 -3.72 23.42 -2.26
N GLU A 223 -2.40 23.25 -2.28
CA GLU A 223 -1.60 23.01 -3.49
C GLU A 223 -0.61 21.87 -3.25
N VAL A 224 -0.35 21.07 -4.28
CA VAL A 224 0.62 19.97 -4.22
C VAL A 224 2.04 20.56 -4.34
N LYS A 225 2.94 20.17 -3.44
CA LYS A 225 4.35 20.63 -3.41
C LYS A 225 5.31 19.47 -3.15
N ARG A 226 6.57 19.63 -3.52
CA ARG A 226 7.65 18.72 -3.12
C ARG A 226 8.18 19.13 -1.74
N ASN A 227 8.40 18.17 -0.86
CA ASN A 227 9.11 18.38 0.40
C ASN A 227 10.64 18.43 0.18
N ALA A 228 11.41 18.54 1.26
CA ALA A 228 12.88 18.62 1.21
C ALA A 228 13.50 17.33 0.65
N GLU A 229 12.83 16.20 0.85
CA GLU A 229 13.19 14.86 0.40
C GLU A 229 12.79 14.61 -1.08
N GLY A 230 12.15 15.60 -1.72
CA GLY A 230 11.72 15.52 -3.12
C GLY A 230 10.38 14.81 -3.35
N LEU A 231 9.74 14.29 -2.30
CA LEU A 231 8.44 13.61 -2.32
C LEU A 231 7.28 14.61 -2.39
N LEU A 232 6.21 14.24 -3.11
CA LEU A 232 5.03 15.06 -3.23
C LEU A 232 4.11 14.95 -2.01
N HIS A 233 3.69 16.11 -1.52
CA HIS A 233 2.77 16.26 -0.40
C HIS A 233 1.86 17.47 -0.59
N VAL A 234 0.86 17.60 0.27
CA VAL A 234 -0.05 18.75 0.32
C VAL A 234 0.18 19.47 1.65
N PRO A 235 0.95 20.57 1.68
CA PRO A 235 1.18 21.31 2.91
C PRO A 235 -0.13 21.80 3.52
N GLY A 236 -0.28 21.63 4.84
CA GLY A 236 -1.48 22.02 5.58
C GLY A 236 -2.62 21.00 5.53
N LEU A 237 -2.43 19.86 4.85
CA LEU A 237 -3.35 18.72 4.95
C LEU A 237 -3.25 18.09 6.34
N THR A 238 -4.40 17.82 6.96
CA THR A 238 -4.48 17.21 8.28
C THR A 238 -3.92 15.79 8.23
N GLN A 239 -3.02 15.49 9.18
CA GLN A 239 -2.46 14.15 9.40
C GLN A 239 -2.91 13.68 10.79
N ILE A 240 -3.68 12.59 10.84
CA ILE A 240 -4.13 11.98 12.08
C ILE A 240 -3.27 10.75 12.34
N GLN A 241 -2.58 10.73 13.47
CA GLN A 241 -1.90 9.53 13.95
C GLN A 241 -2.95 8.52 14.41
N VAL A 242 -2.84 7.28 13.92
CA VAL A 242 -3.75 6.17 14.27
C VAL A 242 -2.97 5.09 15.01
N ASN A 243 -3.47 4.66 16.18
CA ASN A 243 -2.79 3.67 17.02
C ASN A 243 -3.51 2.32 17.04
N CYS A 244 -4.77 2.28 16.59
CA CYS A 244 -5.55 1.06 16.53
C CYS A 244 -6.61 1.14 15.43
N LEU A 245 -7.30 0.01 15.20
CA LEU A 245 -8.38 -0.06 14.22
C LEU A 245 -9.58 0.85 14.57
N GLU A 246 -9.81 1.15 15.83
CA GLU A 246 -10.87 2.08 16.26
C GLU A 246 -10.57 3.52 15.81
N ASP A 247 -9.32 3.98 15.96
CA ASP A 247 -8.88 5.29 15.47
C ASP A 247 -9.05 5.42 13.95
N VAL A 248 -8.74 4.34 13.23
CA VAL A 248 -8.96 4.25 11.77
C VAL A 248 -10.44 4.40 11.44
N ASN A 249 -11.30 3.61 12.07
CA ASN A 249 -12.72 3.63 11.78
C ASN A 249 -13.33 5.01 12.08
N ARG A 250 -12.93 5.65 13.18
CA ARG A 250 -13.32 7.02 13.51
C ARG A 250 -12.86 8.02 12.45
N THR A 251 -11.57 8.00 12.11
CA THR A 251 -10.97 8.90 11.08
C THR A 251 -11.68 8.76 9.73
N PHE A 252 -11.94 7.52 9.33
CA PHE A 252 -12.60 7.22 8.07
C PHE A 252 -14.07 7.67 8.08
N THR A 253 -14.78 7.45 9.18
CA THR A 253 -16.17 7.88 9.36
C THR A 253 -16.30 9.39 9.26
N THR A 254 -15.45 10.14 9.97
CA THR A 254 -15.39 11.60 9.89
C THR A 254 -15.14 12.09 8.46
N GLY A 255 -14.17 11.49 7.75
CA GLY A 255 -13.89 11.87 6.37
C GLY A 255 -15.05 11.60 5.41
N LEU A 256 -15.77 10.49 5.60
CA LEU A 256 -16.95 10.16 4.81
C LEU A 256 -18.13 11.09 5.10
N GLU A 257 -18.39 11.42 6.36
CA GLU A 257 -19.44 12.36 6.76
C GLU A 257 -19.19 13.75 6.16
N ASN A 258 -17.94 14.20 6.17
CA ASN A 258 -17.52 15.46 5.56
C ASN A 258 -17.69 15.43 4.03
N ARG A 259 -17.40 14.30 3.38
CA ARG A 259 -17.64 14.09 1.94
C ARG A 259 -19.14 14.08 1.61
N VAL A 260 -19.97 13.44 2.43
CA VAL A 260 -21.43 13.38 2.23
C VAL A 260 -22.07 14.74 2.44
N THR A 261 -21.68 15.48 3.49
CA THR A 261 -22.18 16.83 3.78
C THR A 261 -21.84 17.83 2.66
N ALA A 262 -20.71 17.61 1.97
CA ALA A 262 -20.37 18.32 0.75
C ALA A 262 -21.33 17.97 -0.40
N SER A 263 -21.63 16.67 -0.54
CA SER A 263 -22.44 16.10 -1.62
C SER A 263 -23.92 16.47 -1.53
N THR A 264 -24.46 16.63 -0.33
CA THR A 264 -25.87 17.03 -0.13
C THR A 264 -26.12 18.52 -0.38
N ARG A 265 -25.09 19.36 -0.29
CA ARG A 265 -25.17 20.80 -0.61
C ARG A 265 -25.03 21.10 -2.11
N MET A 266 -24.45 20.19 -2.88
CA MET A 266 -24.23 20.31 -4.33
C MET A 266 -24.39 18.92 -4.96
N ASN A 267 -25.51 18.69 -5.67
CA ASN A 267 -25.92 17.42 -6.31
C ASN A 267 -24.78 16.40 -6.55
N GLU A 268 -24.94 15.17 -6.04
CA GLU A 268 -24.17 13.95 -6.40
C GLU A 268 -22.65 14.13 -6.55
N LEU A 269 -22.01 14.87 -5.64
CA LEU A 269 -20.57 15.20 -5.69
C LEU A 269 -19.63 13.98 -5.67
N SER A 270 -20.04 12.85 -5.08
CA SER A 270 -19.17 11.66 -4.94
C SER A 270 -18.77 11.02 -6.27
N SER A 271 -19.61 11.12 -7.31
CA SER A 271 -19.29 10.67 -8.67
C SER A 271 -18.40 11.65 -9.43
N ARG A 272 -18.25 12.87 -8.89
CA ARG A 272 -17.65 14.05 -9.54
C ARG A 272 -16.38 14.54 -8.86
N SER A 273 -15.98 13.95 -7.74
CA SER A 273 -14.73 14.24 -7.05
C SER A 273 -13.86 12.99 -6.95
N HIS A 274 -12.55 13.18 -6.93
CA HIS A 274 -11.60 12.12 -6.60
C HIS A 274 -11.39 12.12 -5.10
N ALA A 275 -11.48 10.97 -4.45
CA ALA A 275 -11.18 10.83 -3.03
C ALA A 275 -9.87 10.05 -2.85
N LEU A 276 -8.99 10.57 -2.01
CA LEU A 276 -7.66 9.99 -1.78
C LEU A 276 -7.41 9.83 -0.29
N LEU A 277 -7.35 8.58 0.15
CA LEU A 277 -6.88 8.20 1.48
C LEU A 277 -5.38 7.93 1.40
N CYS A 278 -4.59 8.76 2.08
CA CYS A 278 -3.14 8.67 2.13
C CYS A 278 -2.73 8.14 3.49
N VAL A 279 -1.93 7.07 3.51
CA VAL A 279 -1.38 6.48 4.73
C VAL A 279 0.13 6.53 4.66
N GLU A 280 0.76 7.17 5.63
CA GLU A 280 2.21 7.21 5.79
C GLU A 280 2.60 6.26 6.93
N VAL A 281 3.54 5.37 6.65
CA VAL A 281 4.05 4.36 7.58
C VAL A 281 5.52 4.64 7.84
N HIS A 282 5.84 5.12 9.03
CA HIS A 282 7.21 5.34 9.47
C HIS A 282 7.63 4.20 10.40
N GLY A 283 8.62 3.40 9.99
CA GLY A 283 9.15 2.32 10.80
C GLY A 283 10.53 2.67 11.37
N VAL A 284 10.77 2.32 12.62
CA VAL A 284 12.11 2.38 13.24
C VAL A 284 12.41 1.04 13.88
N ASN A 285 13.47 0.37 13.43
CA ASN A 285 13.94 -0.85 14.05
C ASN A 285 14.67 -0.52 15.36
N THR A 286 14.22 -1.10 16.47
CA THR A 286 14.72 -0.79 17.82
C THR A 286 16.11 -1.35 18.10
N MET A 287 16.54 -2.36 17.33
CA MET A 287 17.84 -3.02 17.49
C MET A 287 18.92 -2.41 16.59
N THR A 288 18.57 -2.06 15.35
CA THR A 288 19.51 -1.58 14.33
C THR A 288 19.41 -0.08 14.07
N SER A 289 18.41 0.61 14.61
CA SER A 289 18.09 2.01 14.34
C SER A 289 17.79 2.33 12.87
N VAL A 290 17.61 1.32 12.02
CA VAL A 290 17.19 1.49 10.62
C VAL A 290 15.79 2.11 10.58
N LYS A 291 15.64 3.15 9.76
CA LYS A 291 14.36 3.83 9.54
C LYS A 291 13.81 3.46 8.17
N THR A 292 12.51 3.20 8.08
CA THR A 292 11.77 3.00 6.83
C THR A 292 10.64 4.01 6.69
N PHE A 293 10.33 4.39 5.46
CA PHE A 293 9.19 5.25 5.15
C PHE A 293 8.41 4.70 3.96
N GLY A 294 7.17 4.30 4.18
CA GLY A 294 6.26 3.85 3.12
C GLY A 294 5.05 4.77 3.01
N LYS A 295 4.54 4.92 1.78
CA LYS A 295 3.34 5.69 1.50
C LYS A 295 2.33 4.86 0.72
N LEU A 296 1.14 4.68 1.28
CA LEU A 296 0.00 4.03 0.63
C LEU A 296 -1.02 5.08 0.19
N ASN A 297 -1.27 5.16 -1.11
CA ASN A 297 -2.33 6.01 -1.67
C ASN A 297 -3.49 5.13 -2.15
N LEU A 298 -4.64 5.23 -1.50
CA LEU A 298 -5.88 4.54 -1.89
C LEU A 298 -6.83 5.56 -2.50
N VAL A 299 -7.13 5.40 -3.80
CA VAL A 299 -7.79 6.43 -4.60
C VAL A 299 -9.10 5.91 -5.21
N ASP A 300 -10.18 6.64 -4.97
CA ASP A 300 -11.48 6.47 -5.62
C ASP A 300 -11.66 7.62 -6.62
N LEU A 301 -11.44 7.34 -7.91
CA LEU A 301 -11.51 8.37 -8.95
C LEU A 301 -12.97 8.74 -9.25
N ALA A 302 -13.16 9.94 -9.80
CA ALA A 302 -14.43 10.36 -10.37
C ALA A 302 -14.86 9.47 -11.55
N GLY A 303 -16.14 9.57 -11.95
CA GLY A 303 -16.68 8.90 -13.13
C GLY A 303 -15.91 9.23 -14.40
N SER A 304 -15.61 8.21 -15.21
CA SER A 304 -14.89 8.36 -16.49
C SER A 304 -15.79 8.62 -17.70
N GLU A 305 -17.10 8.67 -17.50
CA GLU A 305 -18.07 8.91 -18.55
C GLU A 305 -17.90 10.27 -19.24
N ARG A 306 -18.26 10.32 -20.53
CA ARG A 306 -18.11 11.53 -21.34
C ARG A 306 -19.18 12.58 -21.01
N VAL A 307 -18.75 13.84 -20.83
CA VAL A 307 -19.63 15.01 -20.63
C VAL A 307 -20.68 15.15 -21.74
N SER A 308 -20.37 14.75 -22.98
CA SER A 308 -21.30 14.87 -24.11
C SER A 308 -22.62 14.10 -23.93
N LYS A 309 -22.68 13.14 -23.00
CA LYS A 309 -23.90 12.38 -22.67
C LYS A 309 -24.70 12.99 -21.49
N SER A 310 -24.14 13.94 -20.75
CA SER A 310 -24.77 14.46 -19.53
C SER A 310 -25.80 15.56 -19.77
N GLY A 311 -25.85 16.16 -20.98
CA GLY A 311 -26.74 17.28 -21.29
C GLY A 311 -26.52 18.50 -20.40
N ALA A 312 -25.32 18.65 -19.82
CA ALA A 312 -25.01 19.71 -18.88
C ALA A 312 -24.78 21.06 -19.58
N ASP A 313 -25.44 22.12 -19.10
CA ASP A 313 -25.28 23.50 -19.56
C ASP A 313 -24.68 24.41 -18.47
N GLY A 314 -24.08 25.53 -18.89
CA GLY A 314 -23.58 26.59 -18.00
C GLY A 314 -22.48 26.12 -17.05
N ASP A 315 -22.63 26.38 -15.74
CA ASP A 315 -21.61 26.04 -14.75
C ASP A 315 -21.47 24.52 -14.53
N ARG A 316 -22.51 23.73 -14.78
CA ARG A 316 -22.43 22.26 -14.78
C ARG A 316 -21.57 21.72 -15.91
N LEU A 317 -21.52 22.42 -17.06
CA LEU A 317 -20.63 22.06 -18.16
C LEU A 317 -19.16 22.32 -17.78
N LYS A 318 -18.86 23.48 -17.18
CA LYS A 318 -17.51 23.81 -16.68
C LYS A 318 -17.04 22.82 -15.62
N GLU A 319 -17.92 22.46 -14.70
CA GLU A 319 -17.67 21.43 -13.69
C GLU A 319 -17.31 20.09 -14.35
N ALA A 320 -18.17 19.60 -15.26
CA ALA A 320 -17.94 18.34 -15.96
C ALA A 320 -16.65 18.36 -16.81
N GLN A 321 -16.32 19.51 -17.42
CA GLN A 321 -15.06 19.72 -18.13
C GLN A 321 -13.86 19.60 -17.19
N ASN A 322 -13.91 20.18 -15.99
CA ASN A 322 -12.81 20.11 -15.03
C ASN A 322 -12.64 18.70 -14.43
N ILE A 323 -13.73 17.97 -14.20
CA ILE A 323 -13.67 16.57 -13.78
C ILE A 323 -12.97 15.75 -14.86
N ASN A 324 -13.43 15.87 -16.11
CA ASN A 324 -12.83 15.14 -17.22
C ASN A 324 -11.43 15.64 -17.57
N LYS A 325 -11.06 16.89 -17.22
CA LYS A 325 -9.70 17.39 -17.38
C LYS A 325 -8.70 16.55 -16.58
N SER A 326 -9.00 16.22 -15.34
CA SER A 326 -8.10 15.43 -14.49
C SER A 326 -7.91 13.99 -15.02
N LEU A 327 -8.98 13.33 -15.46
CA LEU A 327 -8.91 12.00 -16.09
C LEU A 327 -8.28 12.03 -17.49
N SER A 328 -8.52 13.09 -18.27
CA SER A 328 -7.84 13.28 -19.57
C SER A 328 -6.35 13.48 -19.37
N SER A 329 -5.96 14.30 -18.39
CA SER A 329 -4.55 14.50 -18.02
C SER A 329 -3.90 13.18 -17.55
N LEU A 330 -4.64 12.34 -16.83
CA LEU A 330 -4.18 11.00 -16.46
C LEU A 330 -3.94 10.13 -17.71
N GLY A 331 -4.83 10.19 -18.70
CA GLY A 331 -4.64 9.56 -19.99
C GLY A 331 -3.40 10.05 -20.75
N ASP A 332 -3.15 11.36 -20.74
CA ASP A 332 -1.96 11.97 -21.35
C ASP A 332 -0.67 11.50 -20.66
N VAL A 333 -0.68 11.41 -19.32
CA VAL A 333 0.44 10.88 -18.52
C VAL A 333 0.72 9.43 -18.89
N VAL A 334 -0.30 8.57 -18.91
CA VAL A 334 -0.16 7.15 -19.29
C VAL A 334 0.36 7.01 -20.72
N HIS A 335 -0.14 7.84 -21.64
CA HIS A 335 0.33 7.85 -23.03
C HIS A 335 1.80 8.24 -23.14
N ALA A 336 2.21 9.32 -22.46
CA ALA A 336 3.58 9.78 -22.45
C ALA A 336 4.55 8.75 -21.83
N LEU A 337 4.13 8.11 -20.74
CA LEU A 337 4.89 7.04 -20.07
C LEU A 337 5.07 5.83 -20.97
N ARG A 338 3.98 5.32 -21.57
CA ARG A 338 4.05 4.21 -22.52
C ARG A 338 4.97 4.52 -23.71
N GLY A 339 4.96 5.77 -24.18
CA GLY A 339 5.81 6.21 -25.28
C GLY A 339 7.26 6.51 -24.90
N ASN A 340 7.66 6.31 -23.63
CA ASN A 340 8.97 6.70 -23.09
C ASN A 340 9.33 8.16 -23.46
N GLN A 341 8.34 9.05 -23.42
CA GLN A 341 8.56 10.46 -23.75
C GLN A 341 9.43 11.13 -22.68
N SER A 342 10.34 12.01 -23.10
CA SER A 342 11.24 12.72 -22.17
C SER A 342 10.50 13.65 -21.21
N HIS A 343 9.33 14.14 -21.61
CA HIS A 343 8.48 15.00 -20.79
C HIS A 343 7.12 14.33 -20.57
N VAL A 344 6.80 14.06 -19.31
CA VAL A 344 5.50 13.54 -18.89
C VAL A 344 4.69 14.66 -18.22
N PRO A 345 3.45 14.95 -18.67
CA PRO A 345 2.71 16.15 -18.28
C PRO A 345 1.98 16.04 -16.93
N TYR A 346 2.68 15.60 -15.87
CA TYR A 346 2.08 15.43 -14.53
C TYR A 346 1.41 16.70 -13.99
N ARG A 347 1.92 17.88 -14.34
CA ARG A 347 1.44 19.17 -13.84
C ARG A 347 0.13 19.64 -14.48
N ASN A 348 -0.41 18.94 -15.48
CA ASN A 348 -1.64 19.35 -16.17
C ASN A 348 -2.90 19.27 -15.29
N SER A 349 -2.87 18.45 -14.23
CA SER A 349 -3.90 18.41 -13.19
C SER A 349 -3.31 18.21 -11.80
N LYS A 350 -4.04 18.62 -10.76
CA LYS A 350 -3.64 18.34 -9.37
C LYS A 350 -3.58 16.84 -9.07
N LEU A 351 -4.50 16.06 -9.63
CA LEU A 351 -4.55 14.62 -9.48
C LEU A 351 -3.25 13.97 -10.02
N THR A 352 -2.92 14.23 -11.29
CA THR A 352 -1.72 13.67 -11.91
C THR A 352 -0.45 14.17 -11.25
N TYR A 353 -0.44 15.40 -10.73
CA TYR A 353 0.73 15.91 -10.03
C TYR A 353 0.90 15.24 -8.67
N LEU A 354 -0.19 14.97 -7.95
CA LEU A 354 -0.14 14.22 -6.69
C LEU A 354 0.24 12.75 -6.89
N LEU A 355 -0.20 12.15 -8.01
CA LEU A 355 0.11 10.76 -8.39
C LEU A 355 1.41 10.61 -9.18
N GLN A 356 2.21 11.67 -9.34
CA GLN A 356 3.45 11.60 -10.11
C GLN A 356 4.41 10.56 -9.53
N ASP A 357 4.55 10.52 -8.20
CA ASP A 357 5.41 9.53 -7.53
C ASP A 357 4.87 8.10 -7.73
N SER A 358 3.55 7.95 -7.83
CA SER A 358 2.88 6.66 -8.06
C SER A 358 3.02 6.15 -9.51
N LEU A 359 2.95 7.04 -10.49
CA LEU A 359 2.85 6.67 -11.92
C LEU A 359 4.16 6.82 -12.69
N GLY A 360 5.09 7.64 -12.21
CA GLY A 360 6.35 7.92 -12.90
C GLY A 360 7.61 7.57 -12.11
N GLY A 361 7.43 7.11 -10.88
CA GLY A 361 8.53 6.90 -9.95
C GLY A 361 8.64 5.46 -9.49
N ASP A 362 9.42 5.33 -8.45
CA ASP A 362 9.52 4.17 -7.60
C ASP A 362 8.23 4.01 -6.76
N SER A 363 7.27 3.29 -7.32
CA SER A 363 6.03 2.92 -6.64
C SER A 363 5.48 1.63 -7.23
N LYS A 364 4.88 0.81 -6.36
CA LYS A 364 4.08 -0.35 -6.74
C LYS A 364 2.64 0.10 -6.95
N THR A 365 2.18 0.10 -8.20
CA THR A 365 0.91 0.71 -8.57
C THR A 365 -0.07 -0.34 -9.08
N LEU A 366 -1.29 -0.30 -8.57
CA LEU A 366 -2.40 -1.14 -8.99
C LEU A 366 -3.57 -0.27 -9.43
N MET A 367 -3.99 -0.45 -10.68
CA MET A 367 -5.25 0.07 -11.18
C MET A 367 -6.31 -1.02 -11.11
N ILE A 368 -7.49 -0.72 -10.59
CA ILE A 368 -8.67 -1.60 -10.68
C ILE A 368 -9.67 -0.93 -11.62
N VAL A 369 -9.90 -1.53 -12.79
CA VAL A 369 -10.89 -1.10 -13.78
C VAL A 369 -12.24 -1.69 -13.41
N HIS A 370 -13.24 -0.83 -13.22
CA HIS A 370 -14.60 -1.20 -12.87
C HIS A 370 -15.53 -1.06 -14.06
N VAL A 371 -16.21 -2.15 -14.42
CA VAL A 371 -17.14 -2.19 -15.55
C VAL A 371 -18.54 -2.63 -15.13
N SER A 372 -19.54 -2.09 -15.81
CA SER A 372 -20.92 -2.57 -15.72
C SER A 372 -21.14 -3.69 -16.73
N PRO A 373 -21.82 -4.78 -16.36
CA PRO A 373 -22.16 -5.83 -17.31
C PRO A 373 -23.30 -5.45 -18.26
N ALA A 374 -24.07 -4.40 -17.95
CA ALA A 374 -25.29 -4.07 -18.67
C ALA A 374 -25.04 -3.51 -20.09
N GLN A 375 -25.82 -3.99 -21.06
CA GLN A 375 -25.76 -3.56 -22.47
C GLN A 375 -25.85 -2.04 -22.66
N LYS A 376 -26.66 -1.34 -21.87
CA LYS A 376 -26.76 0.14 -21.96
C LYS A 376 -25.45 0.87 -21.62
N ASN A 377 -24.60 0.24 -20.81
CA ASN A 377 -23.33 0.79 -20.33
C ASN A 377 -22.13 0.28 -21.13
N VAL A 378 -22.31 -0.69 -22.03
CA VAL A 378 -21.22 -1.40 -22.74
C VAL A 378 -20.22 -0.46 -23.40
N GLY A 379 -20.66 0.68 -23.95
CA GLY A 379 -19.78 1.65 -24.60
C GLY A 379 -18.78 2.30 -23.64
N GLU A 380 -19.21 2.62 -22.41
CA GLU A 380 -18.34 3.17 -21.36
C GLU A 380 -17.50 2.06 -20.70
N SER A 381 -18.03 0.84 -20.57
CA SER A 381 -17.26 -0.33 -20.16
C SER A 381 -16.09 -0.59 -21.12
N ILE A 382 -16.33 -0.62 -22.44
CA ILE A 382 -15.27 -0.77 -23.45
C ILE A 382 -14.24 0.37 -23.38
N ALA A 383 -14.69 1.62 -23.20
CA ALA A 383 -13.77 2.75 -23.05
C ALA A 383 -12.85 2.59 -21.82
N SER A 384 -13.41 2.10 -20.70
CA SER A 384 -12.67 1.83 -19.48
C SER A 384 -11.68 0.68 -19.65
N LEU A 385 -12.08 -0.40 -20.32
CA LEU A 385 -11.23 -1.56 -20.60
C LEU A 385 -10.03 -1.19 -21.48
N HIS A 386 -10.26 -0.43 -22.56
CA HIS A 386 -9.17 0.08 -23.38
C HIS A 386 -8.23 1.02 -22.62
N PHE A 387 -8.75 1.82 -21.69
CA PHE A 387 -7.90 2.64 -20.83
C PHE A 387 -7.03 1.75 -19.93
N GLY A 388 -7.61 0.74 -19.28
CA GLY A 388 -6.89 -0.25 -18.49
C GLY A 388 -5.78 -0.95 -19.27
N GLN A 389 -6.05 -1.40 -20.50
CA GLN A 389 -5.01 -2.01 -21.35
C GLN A 389 -3.86 -1.06 -21.69
N ARG A 390 -4.14 0.25 -21.85
CA ARG A 390 -3.07 1.24 -22.05
C ARG A 390 -2.20 1.38 -20.81
N VAL A 391 -2.81 1.39 -19.62
CA VAL A 391 -2.08 1.44 -18.34
C VAL A 391 -1.25 0.18 -18.13
N HIS A 392 -1.82 -0.99 -18.41
CA HIS A 392 -1.13 -2.29 -18.32
C HIS A 392 0.12 -2.37 -19.21
N SER A 393 0.11 -1.68 -20.36
CA SER A 393 1.26 -1.64 -21.27
C SER A 393 2.39 -0.68 -20.86
N VAL A 394 2.25 0.06 -19.75
CA VAL A 394 3.30 0.96 -19.26
C VAL A 394 4.38 0.16 -18.54
N GLN A 395 5.62 0.27 -19.00
CA GLN A 395 6.78 -0.33 -18.35
C GLN A 395 7.51 0.75 -17.55
N LEU A 396 7.43 0.69 -16.22
CA LEU A 396 8.24 1.54 -15.34
C LEU A 396 9.55 0.84 -14.96
N GLY A 397 10.59 1.63 -14.68
CA GLY A 397 11.84 1.13 -14.09
C GLY A 397 11.65 0.66 -12.64
N GLN A 398 12.66 0.00 -12.06
CA GLN A 398 12.60 -0.65 -10.75
C GLN A 398 12.16 0.28 -9.61
N ALA A 399 11.36 -0.26 -8.69
CA ALA A 399 10.99 0.39 -7.46
C ALA A 399 12.18 0.38 -6.46
N THR A 400 12.72 1.55 -6.12
CA THR A 400 13.63 1.76 -4.99
C THR A 400 12.95 1.63 -3.60
N ARG A 401 13.76 1.58 -2.55
CA ARG A 401 13.27 1.41 -1.17
C ARG A 401 13.72 2.61 -0.34
N ASN A 402 12.79 3.22 0.39
CA ASN A 402 13.10 4.33 1.29
C ASN A 402 13.57 3.76 2.64
N ALA A 403 14.88 3.50 2.75
CA ALA A 403 15.52 3.06 3.99
C ALA A 403 16.77 3.90 4.27
N VAL A 404 16.92 4.36 5.51
CA VAL A 404 18.09 5.13 5.98
C VAL A 404 18.63 4.48 7.25
N SER A 405 19.94 4.20 7.29
CA SER A 405 20.67 3.78 8.49
C SER A 405 21.54 4.93 9.00
N GLU A 406 21.43 5.30 10.27
CA GLU A 406 22.39 6.22 10.89
C GLU A 406 23.69 5.47 11.21
N GLY A 407 24.73 5.70 10.40
CA GLY A 407 26.13 5.51 10.79
C GLY A 407 26.99 4.58 9.91
N SER A 408 27.72 5.17 8.96
CA SER A 408 29.19 5.17 8.99
C SER A 408 29.69 6.50 8.42
N HIS A 409 30.19 7.38 9.30
CA HIS A 409 31.17 8.38 8.89
C HIS A 409 32.45 7.60 8.55
N GLU A 410 32.56 7.10 7.32
CA GLU A 410 33.83 6.68 6.77
C GLU A 410 34.55 7.91 6.22
N MET A 411 35.78 8.09 6.70
CA MET A 411 36.69 9.13 6.29
C MET A 411 36.88 9.06 4.77
N ALA A 412 36.83 10.22 4.12
CA ALA A 412 37.22 10.36 2.73
C ALA A 412 38.69 9.94 2.59
N GLU A 413 38.93 8.73 2.05
CA GLU A 413 40.22 8.39 1.48
C GLU A 413 40.33 9.01 0.10
N ASP A 414 41.27 9.95 0.03
CA ASP A 414 41.77 10.64 -1.15
C ASP A 414 42.21 9.60 -2.20
N SER A 415 41.60 9.62 -3.39
CA SER A 415 42.07 8.85 -4.55
C SER A 415 42.55 9.82 -5.63
N PRO A 416 43.71 9.55 -6.25
CA PRO A 416 44.47 10.56 -6.96
C PRO A 416 43.84 10.96 -8.29
N ALA A 417 43.98 12.24 -8.60
CA ALA A 417 43.59 12.87 -9.85
C ALA A 417 44.17 12.12 -11.07
N ASN A 418 43.30 11.56 -11.90
CA ASN A 418 43.67 11.10 -13.23
C ASN A 418 43.56 12.26 -14.22
N SER A 419 44.71 12.77 -14.62
CA SER A 419 44.89 13.79 -15.65
C SER A 419 44.48 13.28 -17.04
N GLY A 420 43.41 13.83 -17.60
CA GLY A 420 42.98 13.59 -18.99
C GLY A 420 42.67 14.91 -19.71
N ARG A 421 43.51 15.23 -20.71
CA ARG A 421 43.62 16.47 -21.51
C ARG A 421 42.33 17.04 -22.16
N PRO A 422 42.33 18.34 -22.53
CA PRO A 422 41.16 19.09 -22.98
C PRO A 422 40.78 18.82 -24.45
N LYS A 423 39.47 18.82 -24.72
CA LYS A 423 38.90 18.78 -26.09
C LYS A 423 39.10 20.14 -26.77
N SER A 424 39.81 20.14 -27.88
CA SER A 424 39.96 21.28 -28.78
C SER A 424 38.70 21.50 -29.63
N ARG A 425 38.38 22.78 -29.82
CA ARG A 425 37.42 23.35 -30.78
C ARG A 425 37.73 22.90 -32.21
N ALA A 426 36.68 22.57 -32.97
CA ALA A 426 36.68 22.73 -34.42
C ALA A 426 35.40 23.48 -34.83
N ALA A 427 35.58 24.73 -35.22
CA ALA A 427 34.58 25.52 -35.92
C ALA A 427 34.41 24.99 -37.34
N ARG A 428 33.16 24.94 -37.83
CA ARG A 428 32.87 24.77 -39.26
C ARG A 428 32.06 25.97 -39.73
N LYS A 429 32.74 26.88 -40.43
CA LYS A 429 32.16 27.78 -41.42
C LYS A 429 31.92 26.98 -42.69
N LYS A 430 30.67 26.90 -43.14
CA LYS A 430 30.19 27.31 -44.46
C LYS A 430 28.68 27.19 -44.50
#